data_AF-A0A2I1HN06-F1
#
_entry.id   AF-A0A2I1HN06-F1
#
_cell.length_a   1.000
_cell.length_b   1.000
_cell.length_c   1.000
_cell.angle_alpha   90.00
_cell.angle_beta   90.00
_cell.angle_gamma   90.00
#
_symmetry.space_group_name_H-M   'P 1'
#
loop_
_entity.id
_entity.type
_entity.pdbx_description
1 polymer ?
#
loop_
_entity_poly.entity_id
_entity_poly.type
_entity_poly.pdbx_seq_one_letter_code
_entity_poly.pdbx_strand_id
1 'polypeptide(L)' 'MEATIYTFDANGIPTDPQVLTIYNGLCRAQRARYATITTDQRRSDFLYAIAEEKKKPQHYLNLVYAVVITENIIK' A
#
# COMPACT_ATOMS: atom_id res chain seq x y z
N MET A 1 -4.88 -18.79 4.57
CA MET A 1 -3.88 -17.77 4.91
C MET A 1 -4.45 -17.05 6.13
N GLU A 2 -3.86 -17.21 7.31
CA GLU A 2 -4.29 -16.42 8.47
C GLU A 2 -4.11 -14.95 8.14
N ALA A 3 -5.20 -14.18 8.19
CA ALA A 3 -5.11 -12.75 7.98
C ALA A 3 -4.46 -12.14 9.23
N THR A 4 -3.25 -11.60 9.10
CA THR A 4 -2.62 -10.87 10.19
C THR A 4 -3.46 -9.63 10.49
N ILE A 5 -4.15 -9.63 11.63
CA ILE A 5 -4.89 -8.46 12.13
C ILE A 5 -3.91 -7.62 12.96
N TYR A 6 -3.68 -6.38 12.53
CA TYR A 6 -2.88 -5.44 13.29
C TYR A 6 -3.70 -4.83 14.44
N THR A 7 -3.00 -4.35 15.47
CA THR A 7 -3.62 -3.68 16.62
C THR A 7 -3.68 -2.17 16.40
N PHE A 8 -4.85 -1.58 16.63
CA PHE A 8 -5.11 -0.15 16.44
C PHE A 8 -5.55 0.51 17.76
N ASP A 9 -5.27 1.80 17.89
CA ASP A 9 -5.83 2.62 18.97
C ASP A 9 -7.29 3.00 18.69
N ALA A 10 -7.91 3.76 19.61
CA ALA A 10 -9.29 4.23 19.47
C ALA A 10 -9.53 5.12 18.23
N ASN A 11 -8.47 5.70 17.65
CA ASN A 11 -8.53 6.52 16.45
C ASN A 11 -8.27 5.71 15.17
N GLY A 12 -8.06 4.40 15.28
CA GLY A 12 -7.70 3.55 14.16
C GLY A 12 -6.25 3.71 13.70
N ILE A 13 -5.36 4.20 14.56
CA ILE A 13 -3.92 4.33 14.28
C ILE A 13 -3.21 3.04 14.71
N PRO A 14 -2.35 2.43 13.87
CA PRO A 14 -1.61 1.24 14.26
C PRO A 14 -0.69 1.49 15.46
N THR A 15 -0.65 0.53 16.37
CA THR A 15 0.21 0.58 17.57
C THR A 15 1.56 -0.11 17.35
N ASP A 16 1.66 -1.03 16.40
CA ASP A 16 2.92 -1.64 15.99
C ASP A 16 3.81 -0.62 15.24
N PRO A 17 5.09 -0.44 15.63
CA PRO A 17 5.98 0.54 15.00
C PRO A 17 6.23 0.34 13.50
N GLN A 18 6.29 -0.92 13.02
CA GLN A 18 6.51 -1.22 11.61
C GLN A 18 5.26 -0.86 10.79
N VAL A 19 4.08 -1.21 11.31
CA VAL A 19 2.79 -0.87 10.68
C VAL A 19 2.53 0.64 10.73
N LEU A 20 2.90 1.30 11.82
CA LEU A 20 2.82 2.76 11.96
C LEU A 20 3.68 3.49 10.91
N THR A 21 4.85 2.95 10.58
CA THR A 21 5.71 3.49 9.52
C THR A 21 5.02 3.43 8.15
N ILE A 22 4.31 2.33 7.86
CA ILE A 22 3.53 2.18 6.62
C ILE A 22 2.38 3.19 6.59
N TYR A 23 1.62 3.30 7.70
CA TYR A 23 0.51 4.25 7.86
C TYR A 23 0.97 5.71 7.69
N ASN A 24 2.10 6.07 8.30
CA ASN A 24 2.66 7.41 8.18
C ASN A 24 3.09 7.74 6.74
N GLY A 25 3.58 6.73 6.02
CA GLY A 25 3.99 6.83 4.61
C GLY A 25 2.85 6.75 3.59
N LEU A 26 1.58 6.83 4.01
CA LEU A 26 0.43 6.90 3.10
C LEU A 26 0.33 8.29 2.45
N CYS A 27 0.10 8.33 1.14
CA CYS A 27 -0.18 9.57 0.43
C CYS A 27 -1.59 10.11 0.76
N ARG A 28 -1.90 11.35 0.36
CA ARG A 28 -3.19 12.00 0.65
C ARG A 28 -4.40 11.17 0.20
N ALA A 29 -4.34 10.59 -0.99
CA ALA A 29 -5.44 9.75 -1.52
C ALA A 29 -5.59 8.45 -0.73
N GLN A 30 -4.49 7.81 -0.34
CA GLN A 30 -4.50 6.61 0.49
C GLN A 30 -5.05 6.90 1.89
N ARG A 31 -4.67 8.03 2.51
CA ARG A 31 -5.23 8.46 3.80
C ARG A 31 -6.72 8.71 3.73
N ALA A 32 -7.22 9.35 2.67
CA ALA A 32 -8.64 9.57 2.48
C ALA A 32 -9.42 8.24 2.37
N ARG A 33 -8.88 7.27 1.61
CA ARG A 33 -9.47 5.92 1.54
C ARG A 33 -9.43 5.22 2.88
N TYR A 34 -8.29 5.25 3.57
CA TYR A 34 -8.13 4.63 4.89
C TYR A 34 -9.13 5.17 5.93
N ALA A 35 -9.39 6.48 5.92
CA ALA A 35 -10.34 7.12 6.84
C ALA A 35 -11.79 6.62 6.69
N THR A 36 -12.15 6.06 5.53
CA THR A 36 -13.48 5.48 5.31
C THR A 36 -13.63 4.06 5.86
N ILE A 37 -12.52 3.44 6.30
CA ILE A 37 -12.51 2.06 6.78
C ILE A 37 -12.88 2.01 8.27
N THR A 38 -13.95 1.29 8.58
CA THR A 38 -14.52 1.19 9.92
C THR A 38 -14.16 -0.08 10.68
N THR A 39 -13.54 -1.07 10.03
CA THR A 39 -13.16 -2.34 10.67
C THR A 39 -11.65 -2.54 10.66
N ASP A 40 -11.13 -3.06 11.77
CA ASP A 40 -9.69 -3.30 11.93
C ASP A 40 -9.15 -4.36 10.97
N GLN A 41 -9.99 -5.34 10.61
CA GLN A 41 -9.67 -6.30 9.55
C GLN A 41 -9.37 -5.59 8.23
N ARG A 42 -10.27 -4.71 7.79
CA ARG A 42 -10.11 -4.00 6.51
C ARG A 42 -8.95 -2.99 6.57
N ARG A 43 -8.69 -2.39 7.72
CA ARG A 43 -7.52 -1.53 7.94
C ARG A 43 -6.23 -2.34 7.79
N SER A 44 -6.21 -3.56 8.34
CA SER A 44 -5.09 -4.48 8.24
C SER A 44 -4.84 -4.90 6.80
N ASP A 45 -5.89 -5.34 6.08
CA ASP A 45 -5.81 -5.72 4.67
C ASP A 45 -5.27 -4.55 3.81
N PHE A 46 -5.74 -3.32 4.07
CA PHE A 46 -5.29 -2.14 3.35
C PHE A 46 -3.81 -1.85 3.58
N LEU A 47 -3.36 -1.82 4.84
CA LEU A 47 -1.96 -1.52 5.16
C LEU A 47 -1.02 -2.63 4.66
N TYR A 48 -1.45 -3.88 4.72
CA TYR A 48 -0.72 -5.01 4.16
C TYR A 48 -0.56 -4.86 2.65
N ALA A 49 -1.63 -4.52 1.92
CA ALA A 49 -1.55 -4.30 0.47
C ALA A 49 -0.56 -3.18 0.10
N ILE A 50 -0.54 -2.08 0.86
CA ILE A 50 0.43 -1.00 0.65
C ILE A 50 1.86 -1.45 0.95
N ALA A 51 2.07 -2.22 2.02
CA ALA A 51 3.37 -2.77 2.36
C ALA A 51 3.89 -3.67 1.23
N GLU A 52 3.03 -4.54 0.71
CA GLU A 52 3.35 -5.42 -0.42
C GLU A 52 3.62 -4.63 -1.70
N GLU A 53 2.85 -3.58 -2.01
CA GLU A 53 3.13 -2.68 -3.14
C GLU A 53 4.49 -2.01 -3.03
N LYS A 54 4.90 -1.59 -1.82
CA LYS A 54 6.22 -0.96 -1.59
C LYS A 54 7.37 -1.95 -1.60
N LYS A 55 7.14 -3.23 -1.27
CA LYS A 55 8.13 -4.31 -1.40
C LYS A 55 8.35 -4.73 -2.85
N LYS A 56 7.38 -4.50 -3.74
CA LYS A 56 7.57 -4.76 -5.16
C LYS A 56 8.70 -3.85 -5.65
N PRO A 57 9.79 -4.41 -6.21
CA PRO A 57 10.81 -3.57 -6.81
C PRO A 57 10.16 -2.71 -7.90
N GLN A 58 10.64 -1.48 -8.06
CA GLN A 58 10.19 -0.50 -9.06
C GLN A 58 10.21 -1.03 -10.52
N HIS A 59 10.66 -2.26 -10.74
CA HIS A 59 10.69 -3.00 -12.00
C HIS A 59 9.36 -3.02 -12.78
N TYR A 60 8.20 -2.97 -12.13
CA TYR A 60 6.93 -2.91 -12.86
C TYR A 60 6.69 -1.57 -13.56
N LEU A 61 7.24 -0.46 -13.03
CA LEU A 61 7.15 0.85 -13.69
C LEU A 61 8.09 0.92 -14.91
N ASN A 62 9.26 0.29 -14.82
CA ASN A 62 10.22 0.21 -15.93
C ASN A 62 9.78 -0.72 -17.05
N LEU A 63 9.03 -1.79 -16.78
CA LEU A 63 8.52 -2.67 -17.84
C LEU A 63 7.44 -2.00 -18.69
N VAL A 64 6.57 -1.18 -18.09
CA VAL A 64 5.58 -0.40 -18.85
C VAL A 64 6.26 0.68 -19.70
N TYR A 65 7.27 1.37 -19.16
CA TYR A 65 8.06 2.33 -19.95
C TYR A 65 8.90 1.65 -21.06
N ALA A 66 9.51 0.51 -20.79
CA ALA A 66 10.31 -0.23 -21.77
C ALA A 66 9.45 -0.71 -22.94
N VAL A 67 8.25 -1.25 -22.68
CA VAL A 67 7.31 -1.69 -23.74
C VAL A 67 6.90 -0.51 -24.63
N VAL A 68 6.54 0.63 -24.05
CA VAL A 68 6.15 1.84 -24.81
C VAL A 68 7.31 2.39 -25.65
N ILE A 69 8.54 2.33 -25.14
CA ILE A 69 9.73 2.77 -25.90
C ILE A 69 10.05 1.81 -27.05
N THR A 70 9.91 0.50 -26.88
CA THR A 70 10.11 -0.47 -27.98
C THR A 70 9.08 -0.37 -29.09
N GLU A 71 7.81 -0.06 -28.78
CA GLU A 71 6.77 0.08 -29.82
C GLU A 71 6.90 1.38 -30.64
N ASN A 72 7.52 2.43 -30.08
CA ASN A 72 7.73 3.71 -30.78
C ASN A 72 9.03 3.80 -31.59
N ILE A 73 9.93 2.81 -31.50
CA ILE A 73 11.21 2.79 -32.24
C ILE A 73 11.12 1.89 -33.49
N ILE A 74 10.05 1.10 -33.66
CA ILE A 74 9.85 0.19 -34.82
C ILE A 74 8.74 0.73 -35.77
N LYS A 75 8.67 2.04 -35.96
CA LYS A 75 7.86 2.65 -37.04
C LYS A 75 8.67 3.65 -37.83
#